data_AF-X1RJQ7-F1
#
_entry.id   AF-X1RJQ7-F1
#
_cell.length_a   1.000
_cell.length_b   1.000
_cell.length_c   1.000
_cell.angle_alpha   90.00
_cell.angle_beta   90.00
_cell.angle_gamma   90.00
#
_symmetry.space_group_name_H-M   'P 1'
#
loop_
_entity.id
_entity.type
_entity.pdbx_description
1 polymer ?
#
loop_
_entity_poly.entity_id
_entity_poly.type
_entity_poly.pdbx_seq_one_letter_code
_entity_poly.pdbx_strand_id
1 'polypeptide(L)'
;MKLKKLILSIATISVTLMLLSISGFTGGLSENGCMDVMVGKDATVDGSVITSHTVDGWYDSDLNIRVIPGQKFPKGAMVDVYWGLVREEVDQPKKIGEIPQVDQTYTYFHDAYSHGNEHQVLIGETTIGQKEELKTFLGENAIMTIEQLAAFALQRTETARDAVKVMGELGEKYGFLGSCNFEGECLTVTDPNEGWVFEIFSVGVGWDPASG
;
A
#
# COMPACT_ATOMS: atom_id res chain seq x y z
N MET A 1 -42.97 20.54 -45.20
CA MET A 1 -42.18 19.28 -45.14
C MET A 1 -40.78 19.45 -44.55
N LYS A 2 -40.05 20.53 -44.86
CA LYS A 2 -38.69 20.78 -44.36
C LYS A 2 -38.60 21.00 -42.84
N LEU A 3 -39.54 21.75 -42.24
CA LEU A 3 -39.56 22.03 -40.80
C LEU A 3 -39.81 20.78 -39.94
N LYS A 4 -40.73 19.91 -40.36
CA LYS A 4 -41.00 18.63 -39.66
C LYS A 4 -39.79 17.69 -39.68
N LYS A 5 -39.07 17.65 -40.81
CA LYS A 5 -37.82 16.87 -40.91
C LYS A 5 -36.72 17.44 -40.02
N LEU A 6 -36.59 18.77 -39.97
CA LEU A 6 -35.63 19.46 -39.10
C LEU A 6 -35.90 19.20 -37.61
N ILE A 7 -37.16 19.30 -37.17
CA ILE A 7 -37.55 19.02 -35.78
C ILE A 7 -37.28 17.56 -35.42
N LEU A 8 -37.58 16.62 -36.33
CA LEU A 8 -37.34 15.20 -36.10
C LEU A 8 -35.83 14.91 -35.99
N SER A 9 -35.00 15.50 -36.86
CA SER A 9 -33.55 15.36 -36.80
C SER A 9 -32.95 15.92 -35.51
N ILE A 10 -33.43 17.08 -35.04
CA ILE A 10 -32.99 17.67 -33.76
C ILE A 10 -33.38 16.75 -32.60
N ALA A 11 -34.61 16.24 -32.58
CA ALA A 11 -35.06 15.32 -31.55
C ALA A 11 -34.26 14.01 -31.53
N THR A 12 -33.92 13.45 -32.70
CA THR A 12 -33.08 12.26 -32.78
C THR A 12 -31.67 12.53 -32.26
N ILE A 13 -31.04 13.64 -32.65
CA ILE A 13 -29.70 14.03 -32.17
C ILE A 13 -29.71 14.25 -30.64
N SER A 14 -30.72 14.94 -30.11
CA SER A 14 -30.86 15.15 -28.67
C SER A 14 -31.06 13.84 -27.89
N VAL A 15 -31.86 12.91 -28.40
CA VAL A 15 -32.06 11.59 -27.77
C VAL A 15 -30.79 10.74 -27.86
N THR A 16 -30.06 10.77 -28.97
CA THR A 16 -28.79 10.06 -29.10
C THR A 16 -27.71 10.63 -28.19
N LEU A 17 -27.61 11.96 -28.05
CA LEU A 17 -26.72 12.61 -27.08
C LEU A 17 -27.10 12.28 -25.63
N MET A 18 -28.39 12.24 -25.31
CA MET A 18 -28.87 11.85 -23.99
C MET A 18 -28.56 10.37 -23.71
N LEU A 19 -28.75 9.48 -24.69
CA LEU A 19 -28.37 8.07 -24.57
C LEU A 19 -26.85 7.88 -24.44
N LEU A 20 -26.04 8.65 -25.15
CA LEU A 20 -24.57 8.65 -25.03
C LEU A 20 -24.10 9.12 -23.64
N SER A 21 -24.81 10.10 -23.05
CA SER A 21 -24.56 10.54 -21.66
C SER A 21 -25.00 9.53 -20.61
N ILE A 22 -26.01 8.69 -20.92
CA ILE A 22 -26.52 7.63 -20.04
C ILE A 22 -25.67 6.34 -20.17
N SER A 23 -25.08 6.08 -21.35
CA SER A 23 -24.26 4.90 -21.62
C SER A 23 -22.82 4.99 -21.06
N GLY A 24 -22.57 5.86 -20.09
CA GLY A 24 -21.38 5.74 -19.23
C GLY A 24 -20.03 6.05 -19.87
N PHE A 25 -19.96 6.80 -20.98
CA PHE A 25 -18.67 7.34 -21.47
C PHE A 25 -18.18 8.56 -20.68
N THR A 26 -18.67 8.71 -19.44
CA THR A 26 -18.07 9.52 -18.37
C THR A 26 -17.52 8.59 -17.28
N GLY A 27 -17.05 7.40 -17.64
CA GLY A 27 -15.96 6.78 -16.90
C GLY A 27 -14.77 7.73 -17.00
N GLY A 28 -14.77 8.78 -16.18
CA GLY A 28 -13.54 9.47 -15.88
C GLY A 28 -12.60 8.39 -15.39
N LEU A 29 -11.54 8.15 -16.16
CA LEU A 29 -10.38 7.42 -15.69
C LEU A 29 -9.81 8.25 -14.53
N SER A 30 -10.42 8.11 -13.36
CA SER A 30 -9.75 8.30 -12.10
C SER A 30 -9.03 6.99 -11.81
N GLU A 31 -8.14 6.59 -12.72
CA GLU A 31 -7.17 5.55 -12.42
C GLU A 31 -6.05 6.26 -11.66
N ASN A 32 -6.29 6.50 -10.37
CA ASN A 32 -5.19 6.62 -9.42
C ASN A 32 -4.48 5.27 -9.50
N GLY A 33 -3.30 5.24 -10.10
CA GLY A 33 -2.56 4.01 -10.33
C GLY A 33 -1.12 4.26 -9.94
N CYS A 34 -0.80 3.98 -8.68
CA CYS A 34 0.58 3.92 -8.25
C CYS A 34 1.36 2.98 -9.18
N MET A 35 2.64 3.29 -9.40
CA MET A 35 3.50 2.51 -10.27
C MET A 35 4.84 2.25 -9.62
N ASP A 36 5.19 0.97 -9.51
CA ASP A 36 6.47 0.51 -9.02
C ASP A 36 7.48 0.28 -10.15
N VAL A 37 8.72 0.73 -9.94
CA VAL A 37 9.86 0.48 -10.82
C VAL A 37 10.99 -0.14 -10.03
N MET A 38 11.34 -1.38 -10.37
CA MET A 38 12.52 -2.06 -9.84
C MET A 38 13.53 -2.39 -10.95
N VAL A 39 14.80 -2.15 -10.69
CA VAL A 39 15.91 -2.50 -11.60
C VAL A 39 16.99 -3.24 -10.83
N GLY A 40 17.30 -4.47 -11.26
CA GLY A 40 18.38 -5.27 -10.68
C GLY A 40 19.75 -4.74 -11.07
N LYS A 41 20.77 -5.02 -10.25
CA LYS A 41 22.14 -4.52 -10.44
C LYS A 41 22.79 -4.81 -11.79
N ASP A 42 22.47 -5.96 -12.41
CA ASP A 42 23.02 -6.34 -13.70
C ASP A 42 22.34 -5.62 -14.87
N ALA A 43 21.25 -4.90 -14.61
CA ALA A 43 20.51 -4.08 -15.58
C ALA A 43 20.82 -2.58 -15.46
N THR A 44 21.59 -2.16 -14.45
CA THR A 44 22.06 -0.78 -14.29
C THR A 44 23.50 -0.62 -14.79
N VAL A 45 23.86 0.61 -15.19
CA VAL A 45 25.21 0.89 -15.74
C VAL A 45 26.30 0.98 -14.68
N ASP A 46 25.92 1.12 -13.41
CA ASP A 46 26.81 1.32 -12.27
C ASP A 46 26.72 0.20 -11.21
N GLY A 47 25.90 -0.83 -11.45
CA GLY A 47 25.71 -1.93 -10.52
C GLY A 47 24.80 -1.60 -9.33
N SER A 48 24.10 -0.46 -9.34
CA SER A 48 23.09 -0.13 -8.33
C SER A 48 21.83 -0.98 -8.48
N VAL A 49 21.17 -1.30 -7.37
CA VAL A 49 19.79 -1.81 -7.37
C VAL A 49 18.88 -0.61 -7.15
N ILE A 50 17.81 -0.51 -7.94
CA ILE A 50 16.89 0.62 -7.92
C ILE A 50 15.50 0.11 -7.54
N THR A 51 14.86 0.81 -6.61
CA THR A 51 13.41 0.78 -6.39
C THR A 51 12.87 2.21 -6.40
N SER A 52 11.64 2.39 -6.86
CA SER A 52 10.91 3.66 -6.86
C SER A 52 9.43 3.38 -7.03
N HIS A 53 8.59 4.21 -6.44
CA HIS A 53 7.15 4.22 -6.72
C HIS A 53 6.66 5.63 -7.11
N THR A 54 5.51 5.71 -7.75
CA THR A 54 4.69 6.94 -7.78
C THR A 54 3.50 6.76 -6.86
N VAL A 55 3.16 7.80 -6.10
CA VAL A 55 1.94 7.83 -5.29
C VAL A 55 0.92 8.72 -5.98
N ASP A 56 -0.11 8.07 -6.54
CA ASP A 56 -1.19 8.73 -7.27
C ASP A 56 -2.40 8.97 -6.34
N GLY A 57 -2.12 9.26 -5.08
CA GLY A 57 -3.08 9.54 -4.01
C GLY A 57 -2.93 10.95 -3.45
N TRP A 58 -4.00 11.48 -2.84
CA TRP A 58 -3.98 12.83 -2.25
C TRP A 58 -3.39 12.87 -0.83
N TYR A 59 -3.17 11.71 -0.22
CA TYR A 59 -2.99 11.54 1.22
C TYR A 59 -1.52 11.58 1.69
N ASP A 60 -0.59 11.22 0.80
CA ASP A 60 0.84 11.23 1.11
C ASP A 60 1.45 12.64 1.04
N SER A 61 0.86 13.55 0.26
CA SER A 61 1.43 14.89 0.01
C SER A 61 1.53 15.81 1.24
N ASP A 62 0.82 15.48 2.33
CA ASP A 62 0.84 16.26 3.58
C ASP A 62 1.84 15.72 4.62
N LEU A 63 2.49 14.58 4.35
CA LEU A 63 3.47 13.98 5.24
C LEU A 63 4.88 14.44 4.89
N ASN A 64 5.58 14.99 5.89
CA ASN A 64 6.99 15.30 5.76
C ASN A 64 7.79 14.04 6.07
N ILE A 65 8.82 13.74 5.27
CA ILE A 65 9.79 12.69 5.58
C ILE A 65 10.45 13.00 6.93
N ARG A 66 10.37 12.04 7.86
CA ARG A 66 10.97 12.13 9.19
C ARG A 66 12.02 11.04 9.36
N VAL A 67 13.16 11.39 9.94
CA VAL A 67 14.12 10.40 10.41
C VAL A 67 13.69 9.95 11.79
N ILE A 68 13.38 8.67 11.93
CA ILE A 68 13.03 8.05 13.21
C ILE A 68 14.27 7.31 13.73
N PRO A 69 14.92 7.77 14.81
CA PRO A 69 16.11 7.11 15.34
C PRO A 69 15.81 5.70 15.84
N GLY A 70 16.73 4.78 15.58
CA GLY A 70 16.74 3.45 16.16
C GLY A 70 16.81 3.50 17.69
N GLN A 71 16.13 2.57 18.35
CA GLN A 71 15.95 2.56 19.80
C GLN A 71 16.18 1.17 20.37
N LYS A 72 16.44 1.08 21.68
CA LYS A 72 16.51 -0.18 22.41
C LYS A 72 15.33 -0.30 23.34
N PHE A 73 14.80 -1.51 23.46
CA PHE A 73 13.59 -1.81 24.24
C PHE A 73 13.87 -2.87 25.31
N PRO A 74 13.18 -2.82 26.46
CA PRO A 74 13.27 -3.87 27.45
C PRO A 74 12.62 -5.17 26.94
N LYS A 75 13.12 -6.31 27.41
CA LYS A 75 12.57 -7.62 27.06
C LYS A 75 11.07 -7.70 27.39
N GLY A 76 10.27 -8.15 26.43
CA GLY A 76 8.82 -8.28 26.57
C GLY A 76 8.06 -6.97 26.35
N ALA A 77 8.72 -5.92 25.85
CA ALA A 77 8.03 -4.73 25.37
C ALA A 77 7.04 -5.07 24.24
N MET A 78 6.00 -4.27 24.14
CA MET A 78 5.00 -4.32 23.06
C MET A 78 5.12 -3.04 22.23
N VAL A 79 4.69 -3.11 20.97
CA VAL A 79 4.58 -1.96 20.07
C VAL A 79 3.19 -1.91 19.48
N ASP A 80 2.66 -0.70 19.40
CA ASP A 80 1.33 -0.41 18.89
C ASP A 80 1.27 -0.60 17.37
N VAL A 81 0.11 -1.08 16.90
CA VAL A 81 -0.23 -1.15 15.48
C VAL A 81 -1.32 -0.13 15.19
N TYR A 82 -1.15 0.67 14.13
CA TYR A 82 -2.05 1.77 13.80
C TYR A 82 -2.69 1.59 12.41
N TRP A 83 -3.93 2.06 12.30
CA TRP A 83 -4.63 2.32 11.05
C TRP A 83 -4.50 3.79 10.66
N GLY A 84 -4.41 4.06 9.35
CA GLY A 84 -4.51 5.41 8.81
C GLY A 84 -3.23 6.24 8.93
N LEU A 85 -2.05 5.59 9.03
CA LEU A 85 -0.78 6.32 9.05
C LEU A 85 -0.49 7.04 7.73
N VAL A 86 -0.99 6.50 6.60
CA VAL A 86 -0.92 7.12 5.28
C VAL A 86 -1.80 8.37 5.13
N ARG A 87 -2.69 8.64 6.09
CA ARG A 87 -3.63 9.78 6.08
C ARG A 87 -4.60 9.83 4.90
N GLU A 88 -4.99 8.67 4.37
CA GLU A 88 -6.10 8.56 3.41
C GLU A 88 -7.42 9.05 4.02
N GLU A 89 -7.57 8.90 5.33
CA GLU A 89 -8.63 9.53 6.10
C GLU A 89 -8.17 10.85 6.71
N VAL A 90 -9.09 11.81 6.86
CA VAL A 90 -8.84 13.09 7.57
C VAL A 90 -8.65 12.87 9.07
N ASP A 91 -9.13 11.74 9.59
CA ASP A 91 -9.02 11.35 10.99
C ASP A 91 -7.56 11.10 11.40
N GLN A 92 -7.26 11.24 12.69
CA GLN A 92 -5.95 10.86 13.21
C GLN A 92 -5.76 9.33 13.19
N PRO A 93 -4.52 8.84 13.04
CA PRO A 93 -4.24 7.41 13.10
C PRO A 93 -4.79 6.77 14.38
N LYS A 94 -5.40 5.61 14.24
CA LYS A 94 -6.09 4.89 15.33
C LYS A 94 -5.33 3.63 15.67
N LYS A 95 -5.09 3.37 16.96
CA LYS A 95 -4.50 2.10 17.41
C LYS A 95 -5.50 0.97 17.17
N ILE A 96 -5.06 -0.06 16.47
CA ILE A 96 -5.87 -1.25 16.12
C ILE A 96 -5.34 -2.54 16.73
N GLY A 97 -4.11 -2.55 17.26
CA GLY A 97 -3.54 -3.72 17.92
C GLY A 97 -2.19 -3.44 18.57
N GLU A 98 -1.55 -4.51 19.03
CA GLU A 98 -0.18 -4.50 19.56
C GLU A 98 0.54 -5.80 19.20
N ILE A 99 1.84 -5.73 18.94
CA ILE A 99 2.70 -6.90 18.73
C ILE A 99 3.93 -6.85 19.64
N PRO A 100 4.61 -7.99 19.92
CA PRO A 100 5.89 -7.97 20.60
C PRO A 100 6.89 -7.07 19.88
N GLN A 101 7.56 -6.23 20.65
CA GLN A 101 8.62 -5.37 20.18
C GLN A 101 9.95 -6.13 20.18
N VAL A 102 10.84 -5.78 19.24
CA VAL A 102 12.22 -6.28 19.18
C VAL A 102 13.12 -5.53 20.16
N ASP A 103 14.21 -6.16 20.60
CA ASP A 103 15.13 -5.57 21.58
C ASP A 103 15.82 -4.29 21.05
N GLN A 104 15.95 -4.16 19.72
CA GLN A 104 16.51 -2.98 19.06
C GLN A 104 15.82 -2.74 17.71
N THR A 105 15.58 -1.47 17.39
CA THR A 105 15.16 -1.02 16.05
C THR A 105 16.26 -0.22 15.36
N TYR A 106 16.25 -0.23 14.04
CA TYR A 106 17.11 0.57 13.19
C TYR A 106 16.50 1.94 12.89
N THR A 107 17.38 2.89 12.59
CA THR A 107 17.00 4.22 12.11
C THR A 107 16.43 4.10 10.71
N TYR A 108 15.27 4.73 10.48
CA TYR A 108 14.59 4.68 9.19
C TYR A 108 13.88 5.99 8.85
N PHE A 109 13.50 6.13 7.58
CA PHE A 109 12.68 7.23 7.08
C PHE A 109 11.20 6.86 7.20
N HIS A 110 10.44 7.74 7.86
CA HIS A 110 9.01 7.60 8.04
C HIS A 110 8.25 8.73 7.34
N ASP A 111 7.34 8.31 6.48
CA ASP A 111 6.30 9.06 5.77
C ASP A 111 5.08 8.13 5.57
N ALA A 112 4.18 8.35 4.59
CA ALA A 112 3.03 7.45 4.39
C ALA A 112 3.49 6.00 4.17
N TYR A 113 4.37 5.80 3.19
CA TYR A 113 4.93 4.51 2.81
C TYR A 113 6.44 4.53 3.04
N SER A 114 6.82 4.22 4.28
CA SER A 114 8.20 4.29 4.73
C SER A 114 9.14 3.52 3.81
N HIS A 115 10.16 4.20 3.30
CA HIS A 115 10.87 3.79 2.08
C HIS A 115 12.35 3.45 2.26
N GLY A 116 12.94 3.61 3.46
CA GLY A 116 14.31 3.14 3.67
C GLY A 116 14.89 3.22 5.07
N ASN A 117 15.95 2.46 5.33
CA ASN A 117 16.67 2.43 6.62
C ASN A 117 18.19 2.64 6.52
N GLU A 118 18.86 2.71 7.67
CA GLU A 118 20.31 2.91 7.79
C GLU A 118 21.17 1.78 7.21
N HIS A 119 20.57 0.64 6.87
CA HIS A 119 21.21 -0.53 6.25
C HIS A 119 21.02 -0.60 4.73
N GLN A 120 20.52 0.48 4.12
CA GLN A 120 20.25 0.56 2.68
C GLN A 120 19.20 -0.45 2.19
N VAL A 121 18.30 -0.89 3.08
CA VAL A 121 17.05 -1.53 2.67
C VAL A 121 16.11 -0.43 2.21
N LEU A 122 15.58 -0.52 0.99
CA LEU A 122 14.62 0.42 0.41
C LEU A 122 13.34 -0.32 -0.01
N ILE A 123 12.20 0.37 0.08
CA ILE A 123 10.88 -0.18 -0.24
C ILE A 123 10.14 0.80 -1.16
N GLY A 124 9.66 0.29 -2.30
CA GLY A 124 8.57 0.87 -3.09
C GLY A 124 7.27 0.10 -2.86
N GLU A 125 6.14 0.70 -3.22
CA GLU A 125 4.80 0.20 -2.85
C GLU A 125 3.78 0.64 -3.90
N THR A 126 2.91 -0.30 -4.29
CA THR A 126 1.74 -0.04 -5.10
C THR A 126 0.58 -0.95 -4.72
N THR A 127 -0.63 -0.38 -4.74
CA THR A 127 -1.85 -1.14 -4.57
C THR A 127 -2.17 -2.02 -5.77
N ILE A 128 -2.54 -3.27 -5.47
CA ILE A 128 -2.96 -4.28 -6.44
C ILE A 128 -4.36 -4.79 -6.09
N GLY A 129 -5.17 -5.03 -7.11
CA GLY A 129 -6.51 -5.57 -6.89
C GLY A 129 -6.46 -6.97 -6.26
N GLN A 130 -7.45 -7.29 -5.43
CA GLN A 130 -7.62 -8.63 -4.89
C GLN A 130 -9.01 -9.21 -5.17
N LYS A 131 -9.18 -10.50 -4.88
CA LYS A 131 -10.49 -11.15 -4.96
C LYS A 131 -11.38 -10.63 -3.83
N GLU A 132 -12.67 -10.43 -4.12
CA GLU A 132 -13.64 -9.94 -3.12
C GLU A 132 -13.72 -10.84 -1.88
N GLU A 133 -13.52 -12.16 -2.02
CA GLU A 133 -13.54 -13.10 -0.90
C GLU A 133 -12.32 -12.96 0.02
N LEU A 134 -11.24 -12.31 -0.43
CA LEU A 134 -10.05 -12.05 0.38
C LEU A 134 -10.16 -10.74 1.17
N LYS A 135 -11.10 -9.85 0.82
CA LYS A 135 -11.23 -8.58 1.52
C LYS A 135 -11.54 -8.80 3.00
N THR A 136 -10.90 -8.01 3.84
CA THR A 136 -11.15 -7.92 5.27
C THR A 136 -11.23 -6.44 5.65
N PHE A 137 -11.85 -6.13 6.78
CA PHE A 137 -12.22 -4.76 7.11
C PHE A 137 -11.76 -4.37 8.51
N LEU A 138 -11.60 -3.07 8.72
CA LEU A 138 -11.29 -2.52 10.03
C LEU A 138 -12.34 -2.98 11.06
N GLY A 139 -11.88 -3.58 12.16
CA GLY A 139 -12.74 -4.15 13.20
C GLY A 139 -12.83 -5.69 13.17
N GLU A 140 -12.34 -6.32 12.10
CA GLU A 140 -12.05 -7.76 12.07
C GLU A 140 -10.77 -8.08 12.89
N ASN A 141 -10.34 -9.35 12.89
CA ASN A 141 -9.17 -9.79 13.65
C ASN A 141 -7.82 -9.40 13.04
N ALA A 142 -7.79 -9.08 11.74
CA ALA A 142 -6.58 -8.69 11.03
C ALA A 142 -6.14 -7.28 11.42
N ILE A 143 -4.85 -7.09 11.72
CA ILE A 143 -4.34 -5.80 12.19
C ILE A 143 -3.13 -5.28 11.43
N MET A 144 -2.55 -6.04 10.49
CA MET A 144 -1.35 -5.60 9.77
C MET A 144 -1.70 -4.83 8.51
N THR A 145 -1.58 -3.51 8.57
CA THR A 145 -1.63 -2.64 7.39
C THR A 145 -0.27 -2.58 6.70
N ILE A 146 -0.26 -2.22 5.42
CA ILE A 146 0.95 -2.26 4.61
C ILE A 146 2.00 -1.25 5.06
N GLU A 147 1.56 -0.06 5.45
CA GLU A 147 2.43 0.98 5.96
C GLU A 147 3.08 0.60 7.31
N GLN A 148 2.38 -0.18 8.13
CA GLN A 148 2.95 -0.75 9.35
C GLN A 148 3.91 -1.90 9.07
N LEU A 149 3.59 -2.78 8.11
CA LEU A 149 4.50 -3.85 7.69
C LEU A 149 5.82 -3.28 7.16
N ALA A 150 5.76 -2.27 6.28
CA ALA A 150 6.93 -1.58 5.75
C ALA A 150 7.75 -0.93 6.87
N ALA A 151 7.10 -0.18 7.77
CA ALA A 151 7.78 0.44 8.91
C ALA A 151 8.45 -0.59 9.83
N PHE A 152 7.77 -1.70 10.16
CA PHE A 152 8.36 -2.76 10.97
C PHE A 152 9.51 -3.47 10.27
N ALA A 153 9.41 -3.72 8.96
CA ALA A 153 10.50 -4.33 8.19
C ALA A 153 11.76 -3.46 8.23
N LEU A 154 11.61 -2.16 7.96
CA LEU A 154 12.72 -1.19 8.00
C LEU A 154 13.34 -1.05 9.39
N GLN A 155 12.52 -1.13 10.44
CA GLN A 155 13.00 -1.11 11.82
C GLN A 155 13.75 -2.38 12.23
N ARG A 156 13.55 -3.52 11.56
CA ARG A 156 13.94 -4.84 12.06
C ARG A 156 14.96 -5.58 11.20
N THR A 157 15.34 -5.05 10.03
CA THR A 157 16.09 -5.82 9.04
C THR A 157 17.24 -5.04 8.39
N GLU A 158 18.24 -5.78 7.92
CA GLU A 158 19.43 -5.23 7.24
C GLU A 158 19.51 -5.65 5.76
N THR A 159 18.61 -6.52 5.30
CA THR A 159 18.58 -7.06 3.93
C THR A 159 17.17 -7.05 3.36
N ALA A 160 17.05 -6.95 2.04
CA ALA A 160 15.75 -6.97 1.34
C ALA A 160 14.99 -8.28 1.58
N ARG A 161 15.73 -9.40 1.55
CA ARG A 161 15.15 -10.73 1.77
C ARG A 161 14.59 -10.90 3.18
N ASP A 162 15.29 -10.40 4.20
CA ASP A 162 14.79 -10.50 5.57
C ASP A 162 13.62 -9.53 5.80
N ALA A 163 13.61 -8.36 5.15
CA ALA A 163 12.45 -7.47 5.14
C ALA A 163 11.20 -8.18 4.60
N VAL A 164 11.31 -8.86 3.45
CA VAL A 164 10.21 -9.67 2.89
C VAL A 164 9.72 -10.73 3.86
N LYS A 165 10.63 -11.47 4.52
CA LYS A 165 10.25 -12.47 5.51
C LYS A 165 9.54 -11.86 6.71
N VAL A 166 10.06 -10.75 7.26
CA VAL A 166 9.44 -10.08 8.41
C VAL A 166 8.03 -9.59 8.05
N MET A 167 7.84 -9.01 6.87
CA MET A 167 6.50 -8.60 6.43
C MET A 167 5.57 -9.79 6.27
N GLY A 168 6.02 -10.88 5.64
CA GLY A 168 5.26 -12.11 5.50
C GLY A 168 4.89 -12.73 6.85
N GLU A 169 5.86 -12.93 7.74
CA GLU A 169 5.64 -13.51 9.08
C GLU A 169 4.66 -12.69 9.92
N LEU A 170 4.74 -11.35 9.85
CA LEU A 170 3.79 -10.48 10.54
C LEU A 170 2.40 -10.53 9.89
N GLY A 171 2.32 -10.48 8.56
CA GLY A 171 1.07 -10.56 7.80
C GLY A 171 0.34 -11.88 8.02
N GLU A 172 1.06 -13.00 8.07
CA GLU A 172 0.50 -14.32 8.40
C GLU A 172 0.03 -14.37 9.85
N LYS A 173 0.88 -13.97 10.79
CA LYS A 173 0.61 -14.13 12.23
C LYS A 173 -0.49 -13.23 12.77
N TYR A 174 -0.58 -12.01 12.23
CA TYR A 174 -1.49 -10.97 12.73
C TYR A 174 -2.56 -10.56 11.72
N GLY A 175 -2.56 -11.20 10.55
CA GLY A 175 -3.52 -10.97 9.48
C GLY A 175 -3.27 -9.67 8.74
N PHE A 176 -3.08 -9.78 7.42
CA PHE A 176 -3.02 -8.61 6.56
C PHE A 176 -4.40 -7.97 6.39
N LEU A 177 -4.43 -6.65 6.62
CA LEU A 177 -5.58 -5.77 6.48
C LEU A 177 -5.18 -4.67 5.48
N GLY A 178 -5.67 -4.78 4.25
CA GLY A 178 -5.46 -3.76 3.22
C GLY A 178 -5.96 -2.38 3.68
N SER A 179 -5.07 -1.38 3.67
CA SER A 179 -5.37 -0.02 4.12
C SER A 179 -5.84 0.87 2.99
N CYS A 180 -5.34 0.70 1.76
CA CYS A 180 -5.85 1.41 0.59
C CYS A 180 -7.02 0.66 -0.04
N ASN A 181 -8.23 1.23 0.04
CA ASN A 181 -9.46 0.66 -0.51
C ASN A 181 -9.76 -0.81 -0.11
N PHE A 182 -9.15 -1.31 0.97
CA PHE A 182 -9.20 -2.72 1.36
C PHE A 182 -8.74 -3.68 0.25
N GLU A 183 -7.78 -3.27 -0.57
CA GLU A 183 -7.19 -4.08 -1.65
C GLU A 183 -5.90 -4.78 -1.20
N GLY A 184 -5.27 -5.54 -2.11
CA GLY A 184 -3.95 -6.12 -1.90
C GLY A 184 -2.86 -5.10 -2.18
N GLU A 185 -1.62 -5.44 -1.83
CA GLU A 185 -0.49 -4.52 -2.01
C GLU A 185 0.72 -5.28 -2.58
N CYS A 186 1.51 -4.57 -3.38
CA CYS A 186 2.74 -5.07 -3.99
C CYS A 186 3.89 -4.15 -3.60
N LEU A 187 4.94 -4.72 -3.01
CA LEU A 187 6.13 -3.99 -2.60
C LEU A 187 7.33 -4.41 -3.42
N THR A 188 8.11 -3.40 -3.79
CA THR A 188 9.43 -3.57 -4.39
C THR A 188 10.51 -3.33 -3.33
N VAL A 189 11.09 -4.40 -2.80
CA VAL A 189 12.04 -4.36 -1.68
C VAL A 189 13.46 -4.60 -2.20
N THR A 190 14.38 -3.68 -1.92
CA THR A 190 15.76 -3.75 -2.45
C THR A 190 16.81 -3.49 -1.39
N ASP A 191 17.99 -4.05 -1.61
CA ASP A 191 19.23 -3.73 -0.92
C ASP A 191 20.37 -3.60 -1.95
N PRO A 192 21.63 -3.30 -1.58
CA PRO A 192 22.71 -3.13 -2.55
C PRO A 192 23.01 -4.37 -3.43
N ASN A 193 22.48 -5.54 -3.09
CA ASN A 193 22.81 -6.81 -3.73
C ASN A 193 21.65 -7.43 -4.50
N GLU A 194 20.40 -7.26 -4.04
CA GLU A 194 19.22 -7.93 -4.56
C GLU A 194 17.94 -7.05 -4.50
N GLY A 195 16.94 -7.46 -5.30
CA GLY A 195 15.61 -6.88 -5.32
C GLY A 195 14.53 -7.97 -5.32
N TRP A 196 13.43 -7.71 -4.62
CA TRP A 196 12.31 -8.61 -4.41
C TRP A 196 10.99 -7.92 -4.72
N VAL A 197 10.09 -8.64 -5.39
CA VAL A 197 8.68 -8.27 -5.52
C VAL A 197 7.89 -9.07 -4.50
N PHE A 198 7.16 -8.39 -3.62
CA PHE A 198 6.37 -8.97 -2.54
C PHE A 198 4.92 -8.58 -2.70
N GLU A 199 4.06 -9.53 -3.05
CA GLU A 199 2.62 -9.33 -3.13
C GLU A 199 1.96 -9.91 -1.87
N ILE A 200 1.07 -9.14 -1.26
CA ILE A 200 0.29 -9.56 -0.09
C ILE A 200 -1.20 -9.26 -0.29
N PHE A 201 -2.02 -10.21 0.15
CA PHE A 201 -3.47 -10.16 0.01
C PHE A 201 -4.13 -10.30 1.38
N SER A 202 -5.29 -9.68 1.54
CA SER A 202 -6.04 -9.68 2.79
C SER A 202 -6.49 -11.11 3.14
N VAL A 203 -6.68 -11.33 4.44
CA VAL A 203 -6.97 -12.67 4.97
C VAL A 203 -8.45 -13.12 4.86
N GLY A 204 -9.33 -12.25 4.38
CA GLY A 204 -10.77 -12.48 4.32
C GLY A 204 -11.53 -12.15 5.60
N VAL A 205 -12.85 -11.99 5.47
CA VAL A 205 -13.76 -11.81 6.61
C VAL A 205 -13.85 -13.09 7.43
N GLY A 206 -13.86 -12.97 8.76
CA GLY A 206 -13.95 -14.13 9.65
C GLY A 206 -12.67 -14.95 9.76
N TRP A 207 -11.55 -14.44 9.24
CA TRP A 207 -10.23 -15.00 9.52
C TRP A 207 -9.95 -14.99 11.02
N ASP A 208 -9.37 -16.08 11.52
CA ASP A 208 -8.95 -16.22 12.90
C ASP A 208 -7.45 -16.57 12.93
N PRO A 209 -6.62 -15.91 13.76
CA PRO A 209 -5.20 -16.21 13.89
C PRO A 209 -4.87 -17.68 14.25
N ALA A 210 -5.82 -18.42 14.81
CA ALA A 210 -5.68 -19.84 15.13
C ALA A 210 -6.10 -20.77 13.98
N SER A 211 -6.63 -20.24 12.87
CA SER A 211 -7.19 -21.02 11.76
C SER A 211 -6.18 -21.44 10.69
N GLY A 212 -4.94 -20.92 10.72
CA GLY A 212 -3.86 -21.25 9.79
C GLY A 212 -2.56 -20.60 10.15
#